data_AF-A0A6C0C0R8-F1
#
_entry.id   AF-A0A6C0C0R8-F1
#
_cell.length_a   1.000
_cell.length_b   1.000
_cell.length_c   1.000
_cell.angle_alpha   90.00
_cell.angle_beta   90.00
_cell.angle_gamma   90.00
#
_symmetry.space_group_name_H-M   'P 1'
#
loop_
_entity.id
_entity.type
_entity.pdbx_description
1 polymer ?
#
loop_
_entity_poly.entity_id
_entity_poly.type
_entity_poly.pdbx_seq_one_letter_code
_entity_poly.pdbx_strand_id
1 'polypeptide(L)' 'MRQIILKNKLNVSISLFIIIFTLIHYIKPSVMYDHDGSFREFGVGYKHKTVIPAWLVAMVLGIFCYMAVLYYLAYY' A
#
# COMPACT_ATOMS: atom_id res chain seq x y z
N MET A 1 -17.07 -19.46 -2.69
CA MET A 1 -15.92 -18.55 -2.51
C MET A 1 -16.22 -17.36 -1.59
N ARG A 2 -17.30 -16.61 -1.82
CA ARG A 2 -17.72 -15.45 -1.00
C ARG A 2 -17.78 -15.69 0.51
N GLN A 3 -18.34 -16.82 0.97
CA GLN A 3 -18.41 -17.15 2.40
C GLN A 3 -17.04 -17.29 3.08
N ILE A 4 -16.03 -17.77 2.34
CA ILE A 4 -14.66 -17.89 2.84
C ILE A 4 -14.03 -16.50 2.99
N ILE A 5 -14.29 -15.60 2.03
CA ILE A 5 -13.82 -14.22 2.05
C ILE A 5 -14.50 -13.43 3.17
N LEU A 6 -15.80 -13.61 3.39
CA LEU A 6 -16.54 -12.99 4.51
C LEU A 6 -15.96 -13.36 5.87
N LYS A 7 -15.68 -14.66 6.06
CA LYS A 7 -15.13 -15.20 7.30
C LYS A 7 -13.68 -14.76 7.53
N ASN A 8 -12.90 -14.61 6.47
CA ASN A 8 -11.47 -14.28 6.52
C ASN A 8 -11.13 -12.91 5.91
N LYS A 9 -12.05 -11.94 5.98
CA LYS A 9 -11.91 -10.62 5.34
C LYS A 9 -10.60 -9.90 5.70
N LEU A 10 -10.16 -10.01 6.95
CA LEU A 10 -8.88 -9.44 7.40
C LEU A 10 -7.70 -10.09 6.66
N ASN A 11 -7.62 -11.43 6.67
CA ASN A 11 -6.53 -12.17 6.03
C ASN A 11 -6.46 -11.88 4.53
N VAL A 12 -7.61 -11.85 3.85
CA VAL A 12 -7.69 -11.51 2.41
C VAL A 12 -7.20 -10.08 2.16
N SER A 13 -7.57 -9.13 3.03
CA SER A 13 -7.11 -7.73 2.92
C SER A 13 -5.61 -7.59 3.14
N ILE A 14 -5.05 -8.33 4.10
CA ILE A 14 -3.60 -8.35 4.38
C ILE A 14 -2.85 -8.98 3.20
N SER A 15 -3.32 -10.10 2.65
CA SER A 15 -2.70 -10.71 1.47
C SER A 15 -2.72 -9.77 0.26
N LEU A 16 -3.84 -9.08 0.02
CA LEU A 16 -3.95 -8.08 -1.04
C LEU A 16 -2.98 -6.91 -0.82
N PHE A 17 -2.90 -6.40 0.41
CA PHE A 17 -1.96 -5.36 0.79
C PHE A 17 -0.51 -5.78 0.52
N ILE A 18 -0.11 -6.98 0.93
CA ILE A 18 1.26 -7.49 0.71
C ILE A 18 1.57 -7.52 -0.79
N ILE A 19 0.67 -8.05 -1.62
CA ILE A 19 0.89 -8.13 -3.07
C ILE A 19 1.11 -6.74 -3.68
N ILE A 20 0.23 -5.79 -3.38
CA ILE A 20 0.32 -4.43 -3.94
C ILE A 20 1.55 -3.69 -3.39
N PHE A 21 1.82 -3.83 -2.10
CA PHE A 21 2.96 -3.15 -1.46
C PHE A 21 4.29 -3.70 -1.98
N THR A 22 4.40 -5.01 -2.22
CA THR A 22 5.55 -5.63 -2.88
C THR A 22 5.70 -5.13 -4.31
N LEU A 23 4.61 -4.99 -5.06
CA LEU A 23 4.65 -4.42 -6.42
C LEU A 23 5.20 -2.98 -6.40
N ILE A 24 4.78 -2.16 -5.44
CA ILE A 24 5.30 -0.80 -5.26
C ILE A 24 6.81 -0.82 -4.99
N HIS A 25 7.29 -1.74 -4.14
CA HIS A 25 8.71 -1.90 -3.84
C HIS A 25 9.52 -2.38 -5.05
N TYR A 26 8.90 -3.16 -5.94
CA TYR A 26 9.54 -3.62 -7.16
C TYR A 26 9.65 -2.50 -8.21
N ILE A 27 8.57 -1.74 -8.41
CA ILE A 27 8.53 -0.62 -9.37
C ILE A 27 9.40 0.56 -8.91
N LYS A 28 9.60 0.71 -7.59
CA LYS A 28 10.34 1.81 -6.97
C LYS A 28 9.92 3.19 -7.51
N PRO A 29 8.66 3.61 -7.32
CA PRO A 29 8.17 4.87 -7.87
C PRO A 29 8.99 6.06 -7.35
N SER A 30 9.31 7.01 -8.23
CA SER A 30 10.14 8.19 -7.95
C SER A 30 9.59 9.12 -6.85
N VAL A 31 8.33 8.94 -6.47
CA VAL A 31 7.69 9.65 -5.35
C VAL A 31 8.21 9.18 -3.99
N MET A 32 8.58 7.90 -3.89
CA MET A 32 9.01 7.24 -2.64
C MET A 32 10.49 6.82 -2.66
N TYR A 33 11.03 6.56 -3.85
CA TYR A 33 12.42 6.13 -4.05
C TYR A 33 13.24 7.18 -4.79
N ASP A 34 14.53 7.21 -4.50
CA ASP A 34 15.49 7.97 -5.29
C ASP A 34 15.94 7.18 -6.54
N HIS A 35 16.66 7.83 -7.44
CA HIS A 35 17.22 7.20 -8.64
C HIS A 35 18.15 6.03 -8.31
N ASP A 36 18.81 6.08 -7.14
CA ASP A 36 19.69 5.02 -6.63
C ASP A 36 18.90 3.87 -5.97
N GLY A 37 17.57 3.97 -5.91
CA GLY A 37 16.68 2.98 -5.32
C GLY A 37 16.64 2.97 -3.80
N SER A 38 17.27 3.95 -3.13
CA SER A 38 17.11 4.23 -1.71
C SER A 38 15.74 4.85 -1.43
N PHE A 39 15.25 4.70 -0.19
CA PHE A 39 14.06 5.42 0.23
C PHE A 39 14.37 6.91 0.32
N ARG A 40 13.47 7.75 -0.21
CA ARG A 40 13.54 9.18 0.01
C ARG A 40 13.31 9.48 1.49
N GLU A 41 14.21 10.24 2.08
CA GLU A 41 14.07 10.67 3.47
C GLU A 41 12.88 11.63 3.59
N PHE A 42 12.07 11.43 4.64
CA PHE A 42 11.00 12.34 4.99
C PHE A 42 11.58 13.64 5.57
N GLY A 43 11.13 14.79 5.08
CA GLY A 43 11.56 16.09 5.61
C GLY A 43 11.23 17.26 4.68
N VAL A 44 11.31 18.47 5.22
CA VAL A 44 11.07 19.72 4.47
C VAL A 44 12.45 20.31 4.14
N GLY A 45 12.86 20.32 2.87
CA GLY A 45 14.19 20.78 2.46
C GLY A 45 14.47 20.72 0.95
N TYR A 46 15.47 21.47 0.50
CA TYR A 46 15.85 21.61 -0.90
C TYR A 46 16.77 20.45 -1.34
N LYS A 47 16.22 19.54 -2.16
CA LYS A 47 16.80 18.34 -2.80
C LYS A 47 16.63 17.00 -2.03
N HIS A 48 16.11 16.00 -2.75
CA HIS A 48 15.97 14.58 -2.40
C HIS A 48 15.14 14.21 -1.16
N LYS A 49 14.26 15.10 -0.68
CA LYS A 49 13.28 14.78 0.38
C LYS A 49 11.90 14.48 -0.20
N THR A 50 11.20 13.51 0.37
CA THR A 50 9.78 13.27 0.07
C THR A 50 8.90 13.88 1.17
N VAL A 51 7.82 14.54 0.76
CA VAL A 51 6.76 15.01 1.67
C VAL A 51 5.88 13.83 2.11
N ILE A 52 5.94 12.70 1.39
CA ILE A 52 5.08 11.53 1.63
C ILE A 52 5.97 10.39 2.14
N PRO A 53 5.98 10.11 3.46
CA PRO A 53 6.79 9.03 3.98
C PRO A 53 6.19 7.67 3.59
N ALA A 54 7.06 6.67 3.37
CA ALA A 54 6.65 5.32 2.96
C ALA A 54 5.66 4.66 3.93
N TRP A 55 5.80 4.92 5.24
CA TRP A 55 4.88 4.39 6.25
C TRP A 55 3.46 4.96 6.12
N LEU A 56 3.31 6.23 5.70
CA LEU A 56 2.00 6.84 5.48
C LEU A 56 1.32 6.21 4.25
N VAL A 57 2.10 5.98 3.18
CA VAL A 57 1.62 5.25 1.99
C VAL A 57 1.14 3.85 2.39
N ALA A 58 1.90 3.15 3.23
CA ALA A 58 1.53 1.82 3.71
C ALA A 58 0.21 1.83 4.50
N MET A 59 0.02 2.79 5.42
CA MET A 59 -1.22 2.91 6.20
C MET A 59 -2.44 3.19 5.31
N VAL A 60 -2.31 4.17 4.40
CA VAL A 60 -3.37 4.55 3.47
C VAL A 60 -3.72 3.37 2.55
N LEU A 61 -2.71 2.69 2.00
CA LEU A 61 -2.92 1.53 1.14
C LEU A 61 -3.63 0.38 1.89
N GLY A 62 -3.28 0.14 3.15
CA GLY A 62 -3.94 -0.89 3.98
C GLY A 62 -5.43 -0.61 4.16
N ILE A 63 -5.81 0.65 4.41
CA ILE A 63 -7.21 1.06 4.49
C ILE A 63 -7.93 0.80 3.17
N PHE A 64 -7.33 1.19 2.04
CA PHE A 64 -7.91 0.95 0.72
C PHE A 64 -8.06 -0.54 0.40
N CYS A 65 -7.10 -1.38 0.79
CA CYS A 65 -7.19 -2.83 0.60
C CYS A 65 -8.38 -3.43 1.36
N TYR A 66 -8.57 -3.01 2.61
CA TYR A 66 -9.72 -3.44 3.41
C TYR A 66 -11.05 -2.95 2.82
N MET A 67 -11.11 -1.68 2.41
CA MET A 67 -12.28 -1.12 1.74
C MET A 67 -12.61 -1.84 0.43
N ALA A 68 -11.60 -2.22 -0.36
CA ALA A 68 -11.77 -2.97 -1.60
C ALA A 68 -12.37 -4.36 -1.35
N VAL A 69 -11.91 -5.06 -0.31
CA VAL A 69 -12.48 -6.37 0.10
C VAL A 69 -13.92 -6.21 0.57
N LEU A 70 -14.23 -5.17 1.36
CA LEU A 70 -15.61 -4.89 1.77
C LEU A 70 -16.52 -4.54 0.59
N TYR A 71 -16.03 -3.71 -0.33
CA TYR A 71 -16.76 -3.37 -1.55
C TYR A 71 -17.06 -4.62 -2.38
N TYR A 72 -16.05 -5.48 -2.58
CA TYR A 72 -16.23 -6.75 -3.27
C TYR A 72 -17.33 -7.59 -2.61
N LEU A 73 -17.33 -7.71 -1.28
CA LEU A 73 -18.32 -8.51 -0.53
C LEU A 73 -19.74 -7.92 -0.52
N ALA A 74 -19.86 -6.60 -0.70
CA ALA A 74 -21.12 -5.87 -0.69
C ALA A 74 -21.84 -5.97 -2.04
N TYR A 75 -21.09 -5.94 -3.15
CA TYR A 75 -21.66 -5.91 -4.50
C TYR A 75 -21.56 -7.25 -5.25
N TYR A 76 -20.68 -8.17 -4.81
CA TYR A 76 -20.44 -9.47 -5.43
C TYR A 76 -20.44 -10.61 -4.38
#